data_AF-A0A147I392-F1
#
_entry.id   AF-A0A147I392-F1
#
_cell.length_a   1.000
_cell.length_b   1.000
_cell.length_c   1.000
_cell.angle_alpha   90.00
_cell.angle_beta   90.00
_cell.angle_gamma   90.00
#
_symmetry.space_group_name_H-M   'P 1'
#
loop_
_entity.id
_entity.type
_entity.pdbx_description
1 polymer ?
#
loop_
_entity_poly.entity_id
_entity_poly.type
_entity_poly.pdbx_seq_one_letter_code
_entity_poly.pdbx_strand_id
1 'polypeptide(L)'
;MRKSVVVVAGMAALGLLGGCGKRGYDRARPDEFAVARQPPLIIPPDFALVPPQPGVARTQGNNPQAQAIDALFGGPAARSAGEAGVVDEAGGAGAATPGIRSGAGDPQTNVIDKGQTTSDIVAAPQGDGQDARAAAGGTTTAPAAQPTPKQ
;
A
#
# COMPACT_ATOMS: atom_id res chain seq x y z
N MET A 1 82.53 -42.29 3.33
CA MET A 1 81.19 -41.74 3.61
C MET A 1 81.12 -40.21 3.54
N ARG A 2 82.13 -39.45 3.99
CA ARG A 2 82.10 -37.97 3.94
C ARG A 2 82.11 -37.38 2.51
N LYS A 3 82.85 -38.00 1.58
CA LYS A 3 82.95 -37.54 0.18
C LYS A 3 81.65 -37.71 -0.61
N SER A 4 80.90 -38.79 -0.35
CA SER A 4 79.62 -39.05 -1.00
C SER A 4 78.51 -38.10 -0.52
N VAL A 5 78.55 -37.66 0.75
CA VAL A 5 77.61 -36.64 1.27
C VAL A 5 77.78 -35.31 0.55
N VAL A 6 79.01 -34.90 0.24
CA VAL A 6 79.29 -33.63 -0.46
C VAL A 6 78.78 -33.67 -1.90
N VAL A 7 78.93 -34.81 -2.60
CA VAL A 7 78.46 -34.97 -3.98
C VAL A 7 76.92 -34.95 -4.05
N VAL A 8 76.24 -35.65 -3.14
CA VAL A 8 74.77 -35.65 -3.07
C VAL A 8 74.23 -34.26 -2.73
N ALA A 9 74.86 -33.54 -1.80
CA ALA A 9 74.46 -32.18 -1.44
C ALA A 9 74.68 -31.18 -2.60
N GLY A 10 75.79 -31.31 -3.35
CA GLY A 10 76.06 -30.45 -4.51
C GLY A 10 75.07 -30.69 -5.66
N MET A 11 74.70 -31.94 -5.91
CA MET A 11 73.74 -32.29 -6.96
C MET A 11 72.30 -31.86 -6.59
N ALA A 12 71.94 -31.93 -5.30
CA ALA A 12 70.69 -31.38 -4.80
C ALA A 12 70.64 -29.84 -4.93
N ALA A 13 71.75 -29.15 -4.66
CA ALA A 13 71.84 -27.70 -4.83
C ALA A 13 71.68 -27.28 -6.30
N LEU A 14 72.26 -28.02 -7.24
CA LEU A 14 72.10 -27.76 -8.68
C LEU A 14 70.66 -28.03 -9.17
N GLY A 15 70.01 -29.07 -8.65
CA GLY A 15 68.59 -29.34 -8.93
C GLY A 15 67.65 -28.23 -8.47
N LEU A 16 67.95 -27.61 -7.32
CA LEU A 16 67.18 -26.49 -6.77
C LEU A 16 67.36 -25.20 -7.60
N LEU A 17 68.51 -25.01 -8.26
CA LEU A 17 68.75 -23.82 -9.11
C LEU A 17 68.13 -23.94 -10.53
N GLY A 18 67.76 -25.14 -10.98
CA GLY A 18 67.13 -25.38 -12.28
C GLY A 18 65.71 -24.81 -12.45
N GLY A 19 65.06 -24.39 -11.36
CA GLY A 19 63.70 -23.83 -11.37
C GLY A 19 63.61 -22.37 -11.82
N CYS A 20 64.72 -21.65 -11.93
CA CYS A 20 64.73 -20.20 -12.22
C CYS A 20 64.93 -19.86 -13.72
N GLY A 21 64.81 -20.86 -14.61
CA GLY A 21 64.77 -20.65 -16.05
C GLY A 21 63.40 -20.10 -16.47
N LYS A 22 63.31 -18.77 -16.58
CA LYS A 22 62.23 -17.99 -17.23
C LYS A 22 61.02 -18.81 -17.72
N ARG A 23 59.99 -18.90 -16.89
CA ARG A 23 58.61 -19.20 -17.34
C ARG A 23 57.75 -17.96 -17.09
N GLY A 24 57.98 -16.92 -17.90
CA GLY A 24 57.32 -15.63 -17.71
C GLY A 24 57.16 -14.81 -18.98
N TYR A 25 57.26 -15.48 -20.14
CA TYR A 25 56.94 -14.87 -21.44
C TYR A 25 55.57 -15.28 -21.97
N ASP A 26 54.82 -16.13 -21.27
CA ASP A 26 53.36 -16.18 -21.42
C ASP A 26 52.76 -14.95 -20.76
N ARG A 27 52.99 -13.81 -21.41
CA ARG A 27 52.22 -12.60 -21.23
C ARG A 27 50.89 -12.78 -21.95
N ALA A 28 50.10 -13.77 -21.54
CA ALA A 28 48.65 -13.68 -21.62
C ALA A 28 48.19 -12.62 -20.61
N ARG A 29 48.68 -11.39 -20.78
CA ARG A 29 48.14 -10.23 -20.09
C ARG A 29 46.76 -10.01 -20.75
N PRO A 30 45.68 -9.88 -19.96
CA PRO A 30 44.40 -9.46 -20.51
C PRO A 30 44.64 -8.19 -21.33
N ASP A 31 44.27 -8.21 -22.61
CA ASP A 31 44.47 -7.06 -23.49
C ASP A 31 43.52 -5.94 -23.04
N GLU A 32 44.06 -4.96 -22.32
CA GLU A 32 43.33 -3.78 -21.84
C GLU A 32 42.76 -2.89 -22.96
N PHE A 33 43.15 -3.12 -24.22
CA PHE A 33 42.60 -2.46 -25.40
C PHE A 33 41.70 -3.36 -26.24
N ALA A 34 41.39 -4.58 -25.77
CA ALA A 34 40.45 -5.46 -26.44
C ALA A 34 39.02 -4.88 -26.33
N VAL A 35 38.57 -4.25 -27.40
CA VAL A 35 37.20 -3.73 -27.51
C VAL A 35 36.24 -4.89 -27.70
N ALA A 36 35.51 -5.25 -26.64
CA ALA A 36 34.37 -6.15 -26.75
C ALA A 36 33.26 -5.49 -27.59
N ARG A 37 32.56 -6.29 -28.40
CA ARG A 37 31.42 -5.78 -29.19
C ARG A 37 30.29 -5.42 -28.22
N GLN A 38 29.92 -4.14 -28.20
CA GLN A 38 28.76 -3.66 -27.44
C GLN A 38 27.50 -4.38 -27.95
N PRO A 39 26.64 -4.94 -27.08
CA PRO A 39 25.32 -5.40 -27.51
C PRO A 39 24.56 -4.23 -28.16
N PRO A 40 23.72 -4.50 -29.17
CA PRO A 40 22.95 -3.45 -29.82
C PRO A 40 22.10 -2.71 -28.79
N LEU A 41 22.09 -1.37 -28.85
CA LEU A 41 21.22 -0.55 -28.03
C LEU A 41 19.78 -0.77 -28.49
N ILE A 42 19.02 -1.53 -27.71
CA ILE A 42 17.58 -1.68 -27.90
C ILE A 42 16.93 -0.46 -27.25
N ILE A 43 16.31 0.39 -28.07
CA ILE A 43 15.44 1.45 -27.57
C ILE A 43 14.19 0.74 -27.03
N PRO A 44 13.86 0.86 -25.73
CA PRO A 44 12.64 0.29 -25.19
C PRO A 44 11.44 0.85 -25.97
N PRO A 45 10.37 0.05 -26.17
CA PRO A 45 9.16 0.58 -26.79
C PRO A 45 8.68 1.78 -25.98
N ASP A 46 8.42 2.90 -26.66
CA ASP A 46 7.80 4.07 -26.03
C ASP A 46 6.43 3.64 -25.51
N PHE A 47 6.33 3.46 -24.19
CA PHE A 47 5.04 3.36 -23.53
C PHE A 47 4.45 4.76 -23.58
N ALA A 48 3.68 5.05 -24.63
CA ALA A 48 2.80 6.20 -24.68
C ALA A 48 1.78 6.06 -23.55
N LEU A 49 2.19 6.46 -22.34
CA LEU A 49 1.35 6.54 -21.17
C LEU A 49 0.30 7.60 -21.47
N VAL A 50 -0.85 7.14 -21.99
CA VAL A 50 -2.02 7.98 -22.17
C VAL A 50 -2.41 8.50 -20.79
N PRO A 51 -2.43 9.81 -20.57
CA PRO A 51 -2.88 10.36 -19.30
C PRO A 51 -4.27 9.82 -18.98
N PRO A 52 -4.51 9.34 -17.74
CA PRO A 52 -5.82 8.81 -17.37
C PRO A 52 -6.88 9.87 -17.63
N GLN A 53 -8.00 9.48 -18.25
CA GLN A 53 -9.05 10.44 -18.57
C GLN A 53 -9.54 11.15 -17.30
N PRO A 54 -9.70 12.47 -17.31
CA PRO A 54 -10.28 13.20 -16.18
C PRO A 54 -11.66 12.61 -15.82
N GLY A 55 -11.84 12.21 -14.56
CA GLY A 55 -13.13 11.72 -14.04
C GLY A 55 -13.33 10.20 -14.04
N VAL A 56 -12.45 9.41 -14.66
CA VAL A 56 -12.48 7.94 -14.48
C VAL A 56 -11.89 7.56 -13.12
N ALA A 57 -12.45 6.52 -12.51
CA ALA A 57 -11.94 6.00 -11.24
C ALA A 57 -10.45 5.72 -11.38
N ARG A 58 -9.64 6.34 -10.50
CA ARG A 58 -8.20 6.17 -10.54
C ARG A 58 -7.88 4.68 -10.39
N THR A 59 -7.07 4.12 -11.30
CA THR A 59 -6.45 2.80 -11.14
C THR A 59 -5.33 2.89 -10.10
N GLN A 60 -5.60 3.42 -8.91
CA GLN A 60 -4.64 3.35 -7.81
C GLN A 60 -4.70 1.92 -7.31
N GLY A 61 -3.81 1.09 -7.88
CA GLY A 61 -3.56 -0.26 -7.40
C GLY A 61 -3.27 -0.22 -5.91
N ASN A 62 -3.76 -1.27 -5.24
CA ASN A 62 -3.56 -1.63 -3.85
C ASN A 62 -2.51 -0.76 -3.13
N ASN A 63 -2.99 0.16 -2.30
CA ASN A 63 -2.14 0.98 -1.43
C ASN A 63 -1.45 0.03 -0.42
N PRO A 64 -0.13 -0.21 -0.52
CA PRO A 64 0.54 -1.22 0.31
C PRO A 64 0.52 -0.84 1.79
N GLN A 65 0.46 0.46 2.11
CA GLN A 65 0.28 0.96 3.47
C GLN A 65 -1.11 0.59 4.00
N ALA A 66 -2.15 0.70 3.18
CA ALA A 66 -3.50 0.28 3.57
C ALA A 66 -3.59 -1.25 3.76
N GLN A 67 -2.89 -2.03 2.94
CA GLN A 67 -2.81 -3.49 3.12
C GLN A 67 -2.04 -3.87 4.39
N ALA A 68 -0.98 -3.15 4.73
CA ALA A 68 -0.25 -3.37 5.98
C ALA A 68 -1.11 -3.04 7.21
N ILE A 69 -1.88 -1.95 7.16
CA ILE A 69 -2.85 -1.57 8.20
C ILE A 69 -3.94 -2.65 8.32
N ASP A 70 -4.49 -3.13 7.20
CA ASP A 70 -5.48 -4.20 7.16
C ASP A 70 -4.95 -5.51 7.78
N ALA A 71 -3.72 -5.91 7.42
CA ALA A 71 -3.06 -7.08 7.99
C ALA A 71 -2.74 -6.94 9.49
N LEU A 72 -2.43 -5.73 9.95
CA LEU A 72 -2.08 -5.47 11.36
C LEU A 72 -3.31 -5.33 12.26
N PHE A 73 -4.40 -4.75 11.74
CA PHE A 73 -5.58 -4.37 12.54
C PHE A 73 -6.85 -5.15 12.18
N GLY A 74 -6.82 -6.04 11.18
CA GLY A 74 -7.93 -6.92 10.83
C GLY A 74 -9.05 -6.27 10.00
N GLY A 75 -8.73 -5.19 9.31
CA GLY A 75 -9.67 -4.48 8.43
C GLY A 75 -10.80 -3.74 9.13
N PRO A 76 -11.72 -3.15 8.35
CA PRO A 76 -12.84 -2.41 8.91
C PRO A 76 -13.76 -3.35 9.70
N ALA A 77 -14.10 -2.95 10.92
CA ALA A 77 -15.08 -3.67 11.73
C ALA A 77 -16.43 -3.77 11.00
N ALA A 78 -17.09 -4.93 11.14
CA ALA A 78 -18.42 -5.14 10.58
C ALA A 78 -19.39 -4.08 11.11
N ARG A 79 -20.11 -3.41 10.20
CA ARG A 79 -21.13 -2.43 10.56
C ARG A 79 -22.35 -3.11 11.17
N SER A 80 -23.05 -2.39 12.04
CA SER A 80 -24.25 -2.93 12.68
C SER A 80 -25.36 -3.14 11.65
N ALA A 81 -26.25 -4.11 11.90
CA ALA A 81 -27.38 -4.36 11.00
C ALA A 81 -28.30 -3.14 10.83
N GLY A 82 -28.44 -2.32 11.89
CA GLY A 82 -29.20 -1.07 11.83
C GLY A 82 -28.55 -0.03 10.91
N GLU A 83 -27.22 0.14 11.00
CA GLU A 83 -26.47 1.03 10.10
C GLU A 83 -26.57 0.57 8.65
N ALA A 84 -26.40 -0.73 8.39
CA ALA A 84 -26.54 -1.30 7.06
C ALA A 84 -27.95 -1.07 6.48
N GLY A 85 -29.00 -1.29 7.29
CA GLY A 85 -30.39 -1.07 6.88
C GLY A 85 -30.68 0.38 6.50
N VAL A 86 -30.20 1.35 7.28
CA VAL A 86 -30.36 2.78 6.97
C VAL A 86 -29.62 3.16 5.69
N VAL A 87 -28.41 2.62 5.48
CA VAL A 87 -27.64 2.87 4.25
C VAL A 87 -28.33 2.26 3.03
N ASP A 88 -28.89 1.06 3.14
CA ASP A 88 -29.61 0.41 2.06
C ASP A 88 -30.90 1.16 1.70
N GLU A 89 -31.66 1.62 2.71
CA GLU A 89 -32.84 2.47 2.50
C GLU A 89 -32.47 3.81 1.83
N ALA A 90 -31.29 4.36 2.16
CA ALA A 90 -30.75 5.55 1.50
C ALA A 90 -30.21 5.31 0.08
N GLY A 91 -30.39 4.10 -0.49
CA GLY A 91 -29.97 3.74 -1.85
C GLY A 91 -28.62 3.01 -1.93
N GLY A 92 -28.07 2.60 -0.79
CA GLY A 92 -26.88 1.76 -0.69
C GLY A 92 -25.57 2.44 -1.11
N ALA A 93 -24.51 1.65 -1.25
CA ALA A 93 -23.18 2.12 -1.65
C ALA A 93 -23.13 2.76 -3.06
N GLY A 94 -24.16 2.56 -3.88
CA GLY A 94 -24.26 3.10 -5.25
C GLY A 94 -25.05 4.41 -5.36
N ALA A 95 -25.75 4.85 -4.32
CA ALA A 95 -26.57 6.07 -4.38
C ALA A 95 -25.73 7.34 -4.58
N ALA A 96 -24.50 7.36 -4.05
CA ALA A 96 -23.61 8.51 -4.16
C ALA A 96 -22.94 8.55 -5.54
N THR A 97 -23.35 9.52 -6.37
CA THR A 97 -22.70 9.78 -7.68
C THR A 97 -21.28 10.34 -7.47
N PRO A 98 -20.27 9.92 -8.24
CA PRO A 98 -18.95 10.53 -8.19
C PRO A 98 -19.01 12.06 -8.38
N GLY A 99 -18.37 12.81 -7.49
CA GLY A 99 -18.40 14.28 -7.55
C GLY A 99 -19.65 14.94 -6.94
N ILE A 100 -20.54 14.20 -6.27
CA ILE A 100 -21.75 14.76 -5.64
C ILE A 100 -21.48 15.93 -4.68
N ARG A 101 -20.29 16.01 -4.07
CA ARG A 101 -19.91 17.15 -3.21
C ARG A 101 -19.79 18.46 -3.98
N SER A 102 -19.41 18.40 -5.25
CA SER A 102 -19.39 19.56 -6.15
C SER A 102 -20.79 19.87 -6.66
N GLY A 103 -21.57 18.83 -7.01
CA GLY A 103 -22.95 18.98 -7.44
C GLY A 103 -23.85 19.59 -6.36
N ALA A 104 -23.80 19.10 -5.12
CA ALA A 104 -24.63 19.59 -4.02
C ALA A 104 -24.41 21.08 -3.68
N GLY A 105 -23.25 21.65 -4.04
CA GLY A 105 -22.94 23.07 -3.86
C GLY A 105 -23.25 23.94 -5.08
N ASP A 106 -23.71 23.36 -6.20
CA ASP A 106 -24.05 24.10 -7.41
C ASP A 106 -25.35 24.89 -7.20
N PRO A 107 -25.37 26.22 -7.44
CA PRO A 107 -26.59 27.04 -7.38
C PRO A 107 -27.73 26.55 -8.29
N GLN A 108 -27.44 25.75 -9.32
CA GLN A 108 -28.42 25.17 -10.22
C GLN A 108 -29.00 23.84 -9.73
N THR A 109 -28.61 23.37 -8.53
CA THR A 109 -29.15 22.14 -7.95
C THR A 109 -30.62 22.32 -7.60
N ASN A 110 -31.46 21.36 -8.00
CA ASN A 110 -32.88 21.38 -7.67
C ASN A 110 -33.09 21.20 -6.15
N VAL A 111 -33.56 22.26 -5.48
CA VAL A 111 -33.91 22.22 -4.06
C VAL A 111 -35.40 21.93 -3.94
N ILE A 112 -35.74 20.82 -3.28
CA ILE A 112 -37.14 20.47 -2.98
C ILE A 112 -37.43 20.86 -1.54
N ASP A 113 -38.35 21.81 -1.34
CA ASP A 113 -38.88 22.13 -0.02
C ASP A 113 -39.69 20.94 0.51
N LYS A 114 -39.29 20.42 1.68
CA LYS A 114 -39.94 19.29 2.36
C LYS A 114 -40.97 19.74 3.41
N GLY A 115 -41.21 21.04 3.51
CA GLY A 115 -42.22 21.63 4.37
C GLY A 115 -41.74 21.89 5.81
N GLN A 116 -42.61 22.57 6.56
CA GLN A 116 -42.30 23.06 7.92
C GLN A 116 -42.03 21.92 8.90
N THR A 117 -42.78 20.83 8.82
CA THR A 117 -42.62 19.68 9.73
C THR A 117 -41.21 19.09 9.68
N THR A 118 -40.60 18.98 8.51
CA THR A 118 -39.21 18.51 8.39
C THR A 118 -38.22 19.53 8.95
N SER A 119 -38.45 20.82 8.70
CA SER A 119 -37.62 21.90 9.26
C SER A 119 -37.64 21.90 10.79
N ASP A 120 -38.83 21.73 11.38
CA ASP A 120 -39.03 21.69 12.83
C ASP A 120 -38.35 20.47 13.46
N ILE A 121 -38.41 19.30 12.80
CA ILE A 121 -37.72 18.09 13.26
C ILE A 121 -36.20 18.28 13.24
N VAL A 122 -35.64 18.90 12.19
CA VAL A 122 -34.18 19.13 12.09
C VAL A 122 -33.69 20.16 13.10
N ALA A 123 -34.50 21.18 13.38
CA ALA A 123 -34.20 22.20 14.39
C ALA A 123 -34.46 21.73 15.83
N ALA A 124 -35.10 20.58 16.02
CA ALA A 124 -35.43 20.07 17.35
C ALA A 124 -34.17 19.78 18.18
N PRO A 125 -34.15 20.16 19.47
CA PRO A 125 -33.08 19.77 20.38
C PRO A 125 -32.92 18.24 20.44
N GLN A 126 -31.67 17.78 20.59
CA GLN A 126 -31.38 16.35 20.77
C GLN A 126 -32.08 15.83 22.04
N GLY A 127 -32.82 14.74 21.90
CA GLY A 127 -33.49 14.06 23.01
C GLY A 127 -33.90 12.64 22.60
N ASP A 128 -34.15 11.78 23.58
CA ASP A 128 -34.32 10.34 23.38
C ASP A 128 -35.59 9.94 22.59
N GLY A 129 -36.41 10.91 22.18
CA GLY A 129 -37.68 10.68 21.47
C GLY A 129 -38.69 9.88 22.31
N GLN A 130 -39.95 9.85 21.89
CA GLN A 130 -40.96 8.98 22.51
C GLN A 130 -40.93 7.56 21.91
N ASP A 131 -40.48 7.42 20.66
CA ASP A 131 -40.88 6.27 19.83
C ASP A 131 -39.75 5.27 19.49
N ALA A 132 -38.46 5.58 19.72
CA ALA A 132 -37.39 4.59 19.51
C ALA A 132 -36.08 4.96 20.21
N ARG A 133 -35.52 4.01 20.98
CA ARG A 133 -34.17 4.10 21.56
C ARG A 133 -33.29 2.96 21.06
N ALA A 134 -32.05 3.26 20.67
CA ALA A 134 -31.04 2.26 20.34
C ALA A 134 -29.85 2.42 21.29
N ALA A 135 -29.49 1.34 22.00
CA ALA A 135 -28.29 1.30 22.84
C ALA A 135 -27.14 0.64 22.07
N ALA A 136 -26.01 1.34 21.96
CA ALA A 136 -24.79 0.77 21.41
C ALA A 136 -24.13 -0.11 22.49
N GLY A 137 -24.17 -1.43 22.30
CA GLY A 137 -23.51 -2.39 23.16
C GLY A 137 -24.48 -3.21 24.00
N GLY A 138 -24.47 -4.53 23.79
CA GLY A 138 -25.22 -5.50 24.59
C GLY A 138 -24.66 -5.61 26.00
N THR A 139 -25.02 -4.68 26.87
CA THR A 139 -25.15 -4.89 28.30
C THR A 139 -26.41 -4.19 28.74
N THR A 140 -27.43 -4.98 29.06
CA THR A 140 -28.68 -4.54 29.69
C THR A 140 -28.35 -3.78 30.98
N THR A 141 -28.32 -2.45 30.90
CA THR A 141 -28.47 -1.59 32.08
C THR A 141 -29.93 -1.17 32.14
N ALA A 142 -30.55 -1.45 33.28
CA ALA A 142 -31.96 -1.18 33.57
C ALA A 142 -32.35 0.29 33.26
N PRO A 143 -33.62 0.56 32.91
CA PRO A 143 -34.06 1.92 32.59
C PRO A 143 -33.88 2.84 33.81
N ALA A 144 -33.19 3.97 33.61
CA ALA A 144 -33.10 5.03 34.60
C ALA A 144 -34.50 5.62 34.85
N ALA A 145 -34.86 5.77 36.13
CA ALA A 145 -36.13 6.32 36.58
C ALA A 145 -36.34 7.78 36.10
N GLN A 146 -37.55 8.07 35.61
CA GLN A 146 -38.01 9.41 35.26
C GLN A 146 -37.98 10.36 36.48
N PRO A 147 -37.55 11.62 36.32
CA PRO A 147 -37.75 12.64 37.34
C PRO A 147 -39.24 13.02 37.40
N THR A 148 -39.83 12.91 38.58
CA THR A 148 -41.20 13.35 38.87
C THR A 148 -41.34 14.86 38.68
N PRO A 149 -42.40 15.35 38.01
CA PRO A 149 -42.68 16.77 37.95
C PRO A 149 -43.10 17.26 39.36
N LYS A 150 -42.39 18.27 39.87
CA LYS A 150 -42.88 19.03 41.03
C LYS A 150 -43.99 19.96 40.55
N GLN A 151 -45.14 19.85 41.22
CA GLN A 151 -46.21 20.84 41.14
C GLN A 151 -45.75 22.20 41.64
#